data_AF-A0AAV6VTY3-F1
#
_entry.id   AF-A0AAV6VTY3-F1
#
_cell.length_a   1.000
_cell.length_b   1.000
_cell.length_c   1.000
_cell.angle_alpha   90.00
_cell.angle_beta   90.00
_cell.angle_gamma   90.00
#
_symmetry.space_group_name_H-M   'P 1'
#
loop_
_entity.id
_entity.type
_entity.pdbx_description
1 polymer ?
#
loop_
_entity_poly.entity_id
_entity_poly.type
_entity_poly.pdbx_seq_one_letter_code
_entity_poly.pdbx_strand_id
1 'polypeptide(L)'
;MVNVFHCYELLLLNKLDCEPEFWRIIRGFILKENDYSLKAVPNDLWFVAVTFGDKDKSFAAFLKKILAKNRSYCPTRTDTLLSRYLQYYDFVEMHLDSVFKYGDISTLPKELFRCPNLKALSLKYNFLELLPPDIGRLQNLEYLALSNNKLQNPSLPFSLSFCRSLRVLLLDNNLLDALPGFLLLLPHLNRVHRHGNHNYFKATFMWYHTDVDERILRVPGEALRSQTQASDGEFPSLRLLAAKKIVASKLNFLVDSVVPPSLMDYICDIYPDYNVCFNCCNAQLKTMPGYKVYTFKNPYLGNTAVPFQHWACCLACAEAIEVPARREQLLTAQEQDRLYCRSVQEAQRTLLYTRKGALDTCCIL
;
A
#
# COMPACT_ATOMS: atom_id res chain seq x y z
N MET A 1 -9.73 5.98 22.98
CA MET A 1 -9.25 7.02 22.05
C MET A 1 -7.88 6.58 21.56
N VAL A 2 -7.60 6.71 20.27
CA VAL A 2 -6.29 6.37 19.69
C VAL A 2 -5.38 7.56 19.93
N ASN A 3 -4.21 7.35 20.55
CA ASN A 3 -3.24 8.43 20.74
C ASN A 3 -2.58 8.74 19.39
N VAL A 4 -2.82 9.93 18.87
CA VAL A 4 -2.31 10.40 17.59
C VAL A 4 -1.27 11.48 17.83
N PHE A 5 -0.10 11.35 17.21
CA PHE A 5 0.94 12.37 17.21
C PHE A 5 0.91 13.14 15.90
N HIS A 6 0.79 14.45 16.00
CA HIS A 6 0.60 15.34 14.85
C HIS A 6 1.85 16.17 14.54
N CYS A 7 1.95 16.63 13.29
CA CYS A 7 3.03 17.48 12.80
C CYS A 7 3.28 18.75 13.65
N TYR A 8 2.22 19.39 14.15
CA TYR A 8 2.34 20.61 14.94
C TYR A 8 2.99 20.37 16.32
N GLU A 9 2.83 19.18 16.92
CA GLU A 9 3.50 18.81 18.16
C GLU A 9 5.00 18.66 17.92
N LEU A 10 5.39 18.00 16.83
CA LEU A 10 6.79 17.85 16.44
C LEU A 10 7.47 19.21 16.20
N LEU A 11 6.82 20.08 15.41
CA LEU A 11 7.34 21.43 15.13
C LEU A 11 7.50 22.26 16.39
N LEU A 12 6.52 22.18 17.31
CA LEU A 12 6.56 22.91 18.57
C LEU A 12 7.65 22.38 19.51
N LEU A 13 7.81 21.06 19.62
CA LEU A 13 8.89 20.44 20.41
C LEU A 13 10.26 20.83 19.87
N ASN A 14 10.45 20.79 18.55
CA ASN A 14 11.70 21.19 17.91
C ASN A 14 12.00 22.68 18.16
N LYS A 15 10.99 23.55 18.03
CA LYS A 15 11.15 24.98 18.29
C LYS A 15 11.50 25.27 19.75
N LEU A 16 10.88 24.55 20.69
CA LEU A 16 11.22 24.63 22.11
C LEU A 16 12.66 24.16 22.38
N ASP A 17 13.12 23.08 21.75
CA ASP A 17 14.50 22.61 21.94
C ASP A 17 15.54 23.61 21.36
N CYS A 18 15.22 24.34 20.29
CA CYS A 18 16.16 25.21 19.59
C CYS A 18 16.12 26.70 19.99
N GLU A 19 15.00 27.22 20.52
CA GLU A 19 14.82 28.65 20.81
C GLU A 19 14.56 28.91 22.32
N PRO A 20 15.59 29.30 23.11
CA PRO A 20 15.43 29.57 24.54
C PRO A 20 14.49 30.75 24.88
N GLU A 21 14.43 31.78 24.02
CA GLU A 21 13.49 32.89 24.21
C GLU A 21 12.04 32.48 23.98
N PHE A 22 11.81 31.51 23.09
CA PHE A 22 10.48 30.98 22.82
C PHE A 22 9.91 30.25 24.06
N TRP A 23 10.77 29.58 24.83
CA TRP A 23 10.40 29.01 26.14
C TRP A 23 9.83 30.06 27.09
N ARG A 24 10.41 31.27 27.14
CA ARG A 24 9.97 32.35 28.04
C ARG A 24 8.54 32.79 27.70
N ILE A 25 8.23 32.89 26.41
CA ILE A 25 6.90 33.26 25.90
C ILE A 25 5.89 32.15 26.26
N ILE A 26 6.20 30.90 25.89
CA ILE A 26 5.33 29.74 26.11
C ILE A 26 5.05 29.50 27.60
N ARG A 27 6.04 29.70 28.47
CA ARG A 27 5.87 29.56 29.93
C ARG A 27 4.77 30.46 30.49
N GLY A 28 4.66 31.68 29.96
CA GLY A 28 3.60 32.62 30.34
C GLY A 28 2.20 32.15 29.95
N PHE A 29 2.07 31.43 28.83
CA PHE A 29 0.79 30.85 28.37
C PHE A 29 0.45 29.53 29.09
N ILE A 30 1.43 28.66 29.32
CA ILE A 30 1.20 27.37 29.99
C ILE A 30 0.80 27.56 31.46
N LEU A 31 1.42 28.51 32.17
CA LEU A 31 1.20 28.75 33.60
C LEU A 31 -0.06 29.56 33.90
N LYS A 32 -0.63 30.28 32.92
CA LYS A 32 -1.94 30.90 33.08
C LYS A 32 -3.00 29.79 32.98
N GLU A 33 -3.67 29.50 34.09
CA GLU A 33 -4.90 28.71 34.09
C GLU A 33 -5.97 29.49 33.33
N ASN A 34 -6.07 29.35 32.00
CA ASN A 34 -7.26 29.78 31.25
C ASN A 34 -7.28 29.24 29.82
N ASP A 35 -8.50 29.11 29.31
CA ASP A 35 -8.90 28.54 28.02
C ASP A 35 -7.97 28.95 26.86
N TYR A 36 -7.33 27.96 26.22
CA TYR A 36 -6.44 28.13 25.07
C TYR A 36 -7.21 28.45 23.78
N SER A 37 -8.18 29.36 23.84
CA SER A 37 -8.93 29.77 22.66
C SER A 37 -8.00 30.46 21.66
N LEU A 38 -8.22 30.22 20.37
CA LEU A 38 -7.50 30.86 19.27
C LEU A 38 -7.48 32.41 19.36
N LYS A 39 -8.44 33.02 20.08
CA LYS A 39 -8.54 34.48 20.26
C LYS A 39 -7.54 35.04 21.28
N ALA A 40 -7.05 34.23 22.21
CA ALA A 40 -6.18 34.67 23.30
C ALA A 40 -4.68 34.57 22.96
N VAL A 41 -4.34 33.82 21.91
CA VAL A 41 -2.96 33.60 21.47
C VAL A 41 -2.65 34.57 20.31
N PRO A 42 -1.48 35.22 20.29
CA PRO A 42 -1.08 36.07 19.17
C PRO A 42 -1.21 35.34 17.83
N ASN A 43 -1.61 36.05 16.78
CA ASN A 43 -1.81 35.46 15.45
C ASN A 43 -0.58 34.68 14.96
N ASP A 44 0.62 35.16 15.26
CA ASP A 44 1.87 34.51 14.85
C ASP A 44 2.17 33.20 15.61
N LEU A 45 1.41 32.91 16.67
CA LEU A 45 1.52 31.71 17.52
C LEU A 45 0.25 30.85 17.48
N TRP A 46 -0.62 31.01 16.47
CA TRP A 46 -1.89 30.28 16.39
C TRP A 46 -1.73 28.75 16.52
N PHE A 47 -0.62 28.19 16.01
CA PHE A 47 -0.30 26.76 16.12
C PHE A 47 -0.19 26.29 17.58
N VAL A 48 0.26 27.16 18.49
CA VAL A 48 0.34 26.91 19.93
C VAL A 48 -1.06 26.73 20.53
N ALA A 49 -2.02 27.56 20.10
CA ALA A 49 -3.42 27.45 20.52
C ALA A 49 -4.03 26.13 20.03
N VAL A 50 -3.70 25.70 18.82
CA VAL A 50 -4.14 24.41 18.27
C VAL A 50 -3.57 23.25 19.08
N THR A 51 -2.26 23.26 19.36
CA THR A 51 -1.61 22.19 20.12
C THR A 51 -2.14 22.08 21.55
N PHE A 52 -2.39 23.19 22.24
CA PHE A 52 -2.90 23.18 23.62
C PHE A 52 -4.43 23.10 23.73
N GLY A 53 -5.14 23.46 22.65
CA GLY A 53 -6.58 23.35 22.53
C GLY A 53 -7.07 21.95 22.17
N ASP A 54 -6.15 20.98 22.00
CA ASP A 54 -6.49 19.58 21.78
C ASP A 54 -7.38 19.03 22.92
N LYS A 55 -8.33 18.16 22.54
CA LYS A 55 -9.39 17.63 23.42
C LYS A 55 -8.83 16.97 24.67
N ASP A 56 -7.69 16.30 24.55
CA ASP A 56 -7.10 15.54 25.65
C ASP A 56 -6.10 16.36 26.48
N LYS A 57 -5.76 17.59 26.05
CA LYS A 57 -4.80 18.51 26.70
C LYS A 57 -3.48 17.83 27.11
N SER A 58 -3.15 16.72 26.47
CA SER A 58 -2.05 15.81 26.82
C SER A 58 -0.71 16.53 26.70
N PHE A 59 -0.50 17.23 25.58
CA PHE A 59 0.67 18.05 25.33
C PHE A 59 0.85 19.18 26.37
N ALA A 60 -0.24 19.84 26.77
CA ALA A 60 -0.21 20.88 27.82
C ALA A 60 0.21 20.30 29.17
N ALA A 61 -0.37 19.15 29.55
CA ALA A 61 -0.06 18.45 30.79
C ALA A 61 1.41 18.00 30.82
N PHE A 62 1.93 17.50 29.70
CA PHE A 62 3.34 17.14 29.55
C PHE A 62 4.27 18.32 29.81
N LEU A 63 4.05 19.46 29.14
CA LEU A 63 4.92 20.62 29.31
C LEU A 63 4.81 21.20 30.72
N LYS A 64 3.61 21.23 31.33
CA LYS A 64 3.45 21.61 32.76
C LYS A 64 4.30 20.72 33.67
N LYS A 65 4.32 19.41 33.43
CA LYS A 65 5.08 18.43 34.21
C LYS A 65 6.59 18.62 34.04
N ILE A 66 7.06 18.90 32.81
CA ILE A 66 8.47 19.22 32.56
C ILE A 66 8.86 20.53 33.27
N LEU A 67 8.04 21.58 33.15
CA LEU A 67 8.28 22.88 33.78
C LEU A 67 8.29 22.81 35.31
N ALA A 68 7.48 21.94 35.91
CA ALA A 68 7.43 21.72 37.35
C ALA A 68 8.71 21.05 37.88
N LYS A 69 9.32 20.14 37.10
CA LYS A 69 10.53 19.41 37.48
C LYS A 69 11.84 20.14 37.19
N ASN A 70 11.91 20.96 36.13
CA ASN A 70 13.14 21.63 35.72
C ASN A 70 12.89 23.09 35.36
N ARG A 71 13.33 24.02 36.22
CA ARG A 71 13.24 25.46 35.93
C ARG A 71 14.23 25.93 34.84
N SER A 72 15.29 25.16 34.59
CA SER A 72 16.32 25.36 33.57
C SER A 72 16.48 24.04 32.80
N TYR A 73 15.69 23.83 31.75
CA TYR A 73 15.84 22.67 30.87
C TYR A 73 17.01 22.92 29.92
N CYS A 74 17.92 21.94 29.80
CA CYS A 74 19.01 21.94 28.82
C CYS A 74 18.92 20.65 28.00
N PRO A 75 18.58 20.71 26.70
CA PRO A 75 18.52 19.53 25.84
C PRO A 75 19.91 18.92 25.72
N THR A 76 20.01 17.62 25.97
CA THR A 76 21.23 16.86 25.62
C THR A 76 20.98 16.12 24.31
N ARG A 77 22.05 15.78 23.59
CA ARG A 77 21.98 15.08 22.29
C ARG A 77 21.21 13.74 22.33
N THR A 78 21.01 13.15 23.50
CA THR A 78 20.36 11.84 23.69
C THR A 78 19.00 11.92 24.36
N ASP A 79 18.62 13.08 24.91
CA ASP A 79 17.41 13.27 25.71
C ASP A 79 16.76 14.62 25.34
N THR A 80 16.10 14.64 24.19
CA THR A 80 15.34 15.77 23.65
C THR A 80 13.92 15.80 24.22
N LEU A 81 13.22 16.94 24.10
CA LEU A 81 11.80 17.00 24.47
C LEU A 81 10.99 16.02 23.65
N LEU A 82 11.35 15.87 22.36
CA LEU A 82 10.76 14.89 21.47
C LEU A 82 10.90 13.47 22.02
N SER A 83 12.11 13.03 22.38
CA SER A 83 12.30 11.68 22.91
C SER A 83 11.50 11.45 24.19
N ARG A 84 11.43 12.44 25.08
CA ARG A 84 10.65 12.32 26.32
C ARG A 84 9.15 12.26 26.04
N TYR A 85 8.65 13.10 25.14
CA TYR A 85 7.24 13.15 24.81
C TYR A 85 6.77 11.82 24.22
N LEU A 86 7.52 11.31 23.24
CA LEU A 86 7.23 10.03 22.59
C LEU A 86 7.36 8.82 23.52
N GLN A 87 8.23 8.87 24.54
CA GLN A 87 8.32 7.80 25.56
C GLN A 87 7.22 7.89 26.61
N TYR A 88 6.76 9.10 26.90
CA TYR A 88 5.76 9.34 27.94
C TYR A 88 4.35 8.98 27.47
N TYR A 89 4.07 9.18 26.19
CA TYR A 89 2.78 8.86 25.59
C TYR A 89 2.92 7.68 24.63
N ASP A 90 1.96 6.78 24.72
CA ASP A 90 1.92 5.58 23.89
C ASP A 90 1.18 5.87 22.58
N PHE A 91 1.87 6.49 21.62
CA PHE A 91 1.29 6.87 20.33
C PHE A 91 1.09 5.67 19.42
N VAL A 92 -0.10 5.61 18.81
CA VAL A 92 -0.52 4.55 17.90
C VAL A 92 -0.49 5.02 16.46
N GLU A 93 -0.68 6.32 16.21
CA GLU A 93 -0.60 6.92 14.88
C GLU A 93 0.30 8.16 14.87
N MET A 94 1.03 8.35 13.77
CA MET A 94 1.88 9.52 13.52
C MET A 94 1.59 10.08 12.14
N HIS A 95 1.13 11.32 12.07
CA HIS A 95 0.83 12.02 10.81
C HIS A 95 1.77 13.21 10.64
N LEU A 96 2.85 13.00 9.89
CA LEU A 96 3.97 13.94 9.72
C LEU A 96 4.14 14.36 8.26
N ASP A 97 3.02 14.68 7.61
CA ASP A 97 2.99 15.07 6.20
C ASP A 97 3.50 16.51 6.01
N SER A 98 4.28 16.75 4.96
CA SER A 98 4.85 18.07 4.60
C SER A 98 5.72 18.76 5.66
N VAL A 99 6.23 18.01 6.64
CA VAL A 99 7.05 18.53 7.75
C VAL A 99 8.52 18.69 7.36
N PHE A 100 9.09 17.70 6.68
CA PHE A 100 10.52 17.63 6.38
C PHE A 100 10.87 18.28 5.03
N LYS A 101 9.93 19.02 4.45
CA LYS A 101 9.99 19.57 3.09
C LYS A 101 10.92 20.79 2.97
N TYR A 102 11.02 21.60 4.03
CA TYR A 102 11.68 22.91 4.01
C TYR A 102 12.61 23.11 5.23
N GLY A 103 13.88 23.45 4.97
CA GLY A 103 14.71 24.35 5.77
C GLY A 103 15.21 23.93 7.16
N ASP A 104 14.33 23.57 8.10
CA ASP A 104 14.69 23.55 9.53
C ASP A 104 14.76 22.13 10.14
N ILE A 105 14.09 21.17 9.53
CA ILE A 105 14.13 19.74 9.91
C ILE A 105 14.30 18.92 8.63
N SER A 106 15.52 18.82 8.12
CA SER A 106 15.82 18.14 6.85
C SER A 106 15.94 16.61 6.96
N THR A 107 15.93 16.07 8.19
CA THR A 107 16.12 14.64 8.42
C THR A 107 15.09 14.10 9.40
N LEU A 108 14.71 12.83 9.23
CA LEU A 108 13.80 12.13 10.13
C LEU A 108 14.49 11.89 11.48
N PRO A 109 13.98 12.44 12.59
CA PRO A 109 14.51 12.17 13.93
C PRO A 109 14.44 10.66 14.24
N LYS A 110 15.54 10.09 14.75
CA LYS A 110 15.61 8.65 15.06
C LYS A 110 14.64 8.24 16.17
N GLU A 111 14.24 9.21 16.98
CA GLU A 111 13.30 9.11 18.09
C GLU A 111 11.91 8.67 17.61
N LEU A 112 11.48 9.07 16.40
CA LEU A 112 10.19 8.68 15.83
C LEU A 112 10.04 7.15 15.73
N PHE A 113 11.16 6.45 15.49
CA PHE A 113 11.20 5.01 15.33
C PHE A 113 11.35 4.24 16.66
N ARG A 114 11.21 4.93 17.81
CA ARG A 114 11.28 4.31 19.15
C ARG A 114 9.90 4.16 19.81
N CYS A 115 8.82 4.22 19.03
CA CYS A 115 7.45 4.08 19.51
C CYS A 115 6.94 2.65 19.23
N PRO A 116 7.00 1.72 20.22
CA PRO A 116 6.79 0.30 19.97
C PRO A 116 5.35 -0.04 19.56
N ASN A 117 4.37 0.76 19.95
CA ASN A 117 2.95 0.52 19.67
C ASN A 117 2.43 1.28 18.44
N LEU A 118 3.32 1.92 17.68
CA LEU A 118 2.94 2.66 16.48
C LEU A 118 2.43 1.70 15.40
N LYS A 119 1.18 1.92 14.96
CA LYS A 119 0.49 1.15 13.92
C LYS A 119 0.39 1.89 12.60
N ALA A 120 0.32 3.22 12.61
CA ALA A 120 0.26 4.01 11.39
C ALA A 120 1.29 5.14 11.38
N LEU A 121 2.05 5.24 10.29
CA LEU A 121 3.01 6.32 10.06
C LEU A 121 2.78 6.93 8.68
N SER A 122 2.41 8.20 8.64
CA SER A 122 2.31 8.99 7.41
C SER A 122 3.46 10.00 7.33
N LEU A 123 4.20 9.93 6.22
CA LEU A 123 5.34 10.76 5.88
C LEU A 123 5.22 11.31 4.45
N LYS A 124 3.99 11.64 4.03
CA LYS A 124 3.74 12.10 2.66
C LYS A 124 4.32 13.50 2.43
N TYR A 125 4.66 13.82 1.19
CA TYR A 125 5.06 15.18 0.78
C TYR A 125 6.30 15.74 1.48
N ASN A 126 7.27 14.89 1.84
CA ASN A 126 8.43 15.25 2.66
C ASN A 126 9.77 15.30 1.91
N PHE A 127 9.76 15.15 0.58
CA PHE A 127 10.98 15.07 -0.24
C PHE A 127 12.03 14.06 0.26
N LEU A 128 11.60 12.99 0.93
CA LEU A 128 12.51 11.99 1.48
C LEU A 128 13.26 11.27 0.37
N GLU A 129 14.58 11.31 0.41
CA GLU A 129 15.47 10.56 -0.50
C GLU A 129 15.82 9.18 0.03
N LEU A 130 15.73 8.96 1.34
CA LEU A 130 16.05 7.70 2.02
C LEU A 130 15.08 7.47 3.18
N LEU A 131 14.63 6.24 3.38
CA LEU A 131 13.99 5.81 4.62
C LEU A 131 15.07 5.23 5.57
N PRO A 132 15.21 5.72 6.81
CA PRO A 132 16.28 5.28 7.69
C PRO A 132 16.09 3.83 8.14
N PRO A 133 17.19 3.06 8.35
CA PRO A 133 17.11 1.68 8.81
C PRO A 133 16.36 1.49 10.14
N ASP A 134 16.29 2.53 10.98
CA ASP A 134 15.57 2.52 12.24
C ASP A 134 14.07 2.18 12.08
N ILE A 135 13.48 2.30 10.87
CA ILE A 135 12.09 1.87 10.58
C ILE A 135 11.79 0.45 11.05
N GLY A 136 12.77 -0.45 10.98
CA GLY A 136 12.61 -1.85 11.40
C GLY A 136 12.33 -2.06 12.90
N ARG A 137 12.44 -1.01 13.73
CA ARG A 137 12.05 -1.05 15.15
C ARG A 137 10.53 -1.04 15.34
N LEU A 138 9.78 -0.55 14.36
CA LEU A 138 8.32 -0.42 14.43
C LEU A 138 7.63 -1.75 14.06
N GLN A 139 7.81 -2.78 14.89
CA GLN A 139 7.32 -4.14 14.60
C GLN A 139 5.79 -4.25 14.50
N ASN A 140 5.07 -3.32 15.15
CA ASN A 140 3.61 -3.22 15.16
C ASN A 140 3.06 -2.32 14.04
N LEU A 141 3.92 -1.76 13.18
CA LEU A 141 3.48 -0.89 12.09
C LEU A 141 2.64 -1.69 11.09
N GLU A 142 1.38 -1.28 10.90
CA GLU A 142 0.42 -1.89 9.98
C GLU A 142 0.28 -1.07 8.68
N TYR A 143 0.44 0.26 8.77
CA TYR A 143 0.28 1.21 7.67
C TYR A 143 1.47 2.17 7.57
N LEU A 144 2.12 2.22 6.41
CA LEU A 144 3.20 3.15 6.12
C LEU A 144 2.91 3.93 4.84
N ALA A 145 2.75 5.25 4.94
CA ALA A 145 2.57 6.12 3.79
C ALA A 145 3.78 7.00 3.52
N LEU A 146 4.34 6.82 2.32
CA LEU A 146 5.54 7.49 1.81
C LEU A 146 5.28 8.13 0.44
N SER A 147 4.02 8.36 0.07
CA SER A 147 3.67 8.94 -1.22
C SER A 147 4.20 10.37 -1.38
N ASN A 148 4.51 10.79 -2.61
CA ASN A 148 5.03 12.12 -2.95
C ASN A 148 6.35 12.44 -2.22
N ASN A 149 7.32 11.54 -2.32
CA ASN A 149 8.69 11.72 -1.85
C ASN A 149 9.68 11.58 -3.01
N LYS A 150 10.98 11.48 -2.72
CA LYS A 150 12.06 11.32 -3.71
C LYS A 150 12.78 9.98 -3.55
N LEU A 151 12.08 8.95 -3.07
CA LEU A 151 12.67 7.64 -2.82
C LEU A 151 13.06 6.99 -4.14
N GLN A 152 14.29 6.51 -4.26
CA GLN A 152 14.81 5.78 -5.42
C GLN A 152 15.34 4.40 -4.98
N ASN A 153 15.97 3.62 -5.85
CA ASN A 153 16.66 2.40 -5.42
C ASN A 153 18.12 2.75 -5.06
N PRO A 154 18.69 2.41 -3.89
CA PRO A 154 18.17 1.60 -2.78
C PRO A 154 17.69 2.40 -1.54
N SER A 155 16.68 3.27 -1.70
CA SER A 155 16.17 4.13 -0.62
C SER A 155 15.28 3.43 0.42
N LEU A 156 14.77 2.23 0.10
CA LEU A 156 14.01 1.40 1.05
C LEU A 156 14.95 0.40 1.73
N PRO A 157 15.19 0.50 3.05
CA PRO A 157 16.14 -0.34 3.76
C PRO A 157 15.59 -1.75 3.98
N PHE A 158 16.47 -2.76 3.95
CA PHE A 158 16.12 -4.14 4.25
C PHE A 158 15.43 -4.32 5.62
N SER A 159 15.76 -3.45 6.60
CA SER A 159 15.14 -3.47 7.93
C SER A 159 13.64 -3.22 7.92
N LEU A 160 13.06 -2.69 6.84
CA LEU A 160 11.61 -2.64 6.65
C LEU A 160 10.97 -4.04 6.71
N SER A 161 11.71 -5.10 6.33
CA SER A 161 11.27 -6.50 6.49
C SER A 161 11.01 -6.91 7.95
N PHE A 162 11.51 -6.16 8.94
CA PHE A 162 11.26 -6.40 10.36
C PHE A 162 9.92 -5.84 10.85
N CYS A 163 9.25 -4.99 10.05
CA CYS A 163 7.89 -4.53 10.31
C CYS A 163 6.89 -5.64 9.98
N ARG A 164 6.90 -6.73 10.77
CA ARG A 164 6.16 -7.97 10.46
C ARG A 164 4.65 -7.77 10.38
N SER A 165 4.12 -6.74 11.02
CA SER A 165 2.70 -6.39 11.01
C SER A 165 2.28 -5.54 9.79
N LEU A 166 3.22 -5.13 8.94
CA LEU A 166 2.95 -4.19 7.84
C LEU A 166 2.01 -4.82 6.82
N ARG A 167 0.88 -4.15 6.58
CA ARG A 167 -0.19 -4.57 5.66
C ARG A 167 -0.25 -3.69 4.42
N VAL A 168 -0.14 -2.37 4.65
CA VAL A 168 -0.29 -1.36 3.62
C VAL A 168 0.97 -0.50 3.51
N LEU A 169 1.53 -0.39 2.31
CA LEU A 169 2.68 0.45 2.00
C LEU A 169 2.37 1.36 0.81
N LEU A 170 2.28 2.67 1.02
CA LEU A 170 2.01 3.63 -0.06
C LEU A 170 3.30 4.30 -0.51
N LEU A 171 3.67 4.13 -1.77
CA LEU A 171 4.90 4.64 -2.39
C LEU A 171 4.62 5.44 -3.66
N ASP A 172 3.36 5.85 -3.90
CA ASP A 172 3.00 6.62 -5.10
C ASP A 172 3.83 7.89 -5.25
N ASN A 173 4.11 8.30 -6.48
CA ASN A 173 4.84 9.51 -6.83
C ASN A 173 6.20 9.59 -6.10
N ASN A 174 7.06 8.61 -6.37
CA ASN A 174 8.46 8.57 -5.95
C ASN A 174 9.35 8.35 -7.20
N LEU A 175 10.62 8.03 -7.02
CA LEU A 175 11.61 7.79 -8.10
C LEU A 175 12.07 6.32 -8.12
N LEU A 176 11.21 5.39 -7.67
CA LEU A 176 11.57 3.98 -7.50
C LEU A 176 11.54 3.24 -8.82
N ASP A 177 12.70 3.00 -9.40
CA ASP A 177 12.85 2.18 -10.61
C ASP A 177 12.21 0.80 -10.39
N ALA A 178 12.56 0.13 -9.29
CA ALA A 178 12.04 -1.18 -8.90
C ALA A 178 11.77 -1.24 -7.38
N LEU A 179 10.84 -2.11 -6.98
CA LEU A 179 10.63 -2.42 -5.57
C LEU A 179 11.54 -3.56 -5.12
N PRO A 180 12.10 -3.48 -3.90
CA PRO A 180 13.05 -4.47 -3.42
C PRO A 180 12.36 -5.80 -3.13
N GLY A 181 13.00 -6.91 -3.51
CA GLY A 181 12.46 -8.27 -3.38
C GLY A 181 12.14 -8.68 -1.95
N PHE A 182 12.80 -8.10 -0.95
CA PHE A 182 12.51 -8.39 0.46
C PHE A 182 11.07 -8.07 0.87
N LEU A 183 10.36 -7.20 0.13
CA LEU A 183 8.96 -6.92 0.40
C LEU A 183 8.07 -8.15 0.20
N LEU A 184 8.47 -9.10 -0.65
CA LEU A 184 7.81 -10.40 -0.83
C LEU A 184 7.97 -11.33 0.38
N LEU A 185 8.88 -11.01 1.31
CA LEU A 185 9.11 -11.76 2.54
C LEU A 185 8.23 -11.27 3.70
N LEU A 186 7.52 -10.15 3.53
CA LEU A 186 6.64 -9.61 4.57
C LEU A 186 5.34 -10.45 4.63
N PRO A 187 5.04 -11.09 5.78
CA PRO A 187 3.99 -12.11 5.87
C PRO A 187 2.56 -11.55 5.76
N HIS A 188 2.38 -10.27 6.09
CA HIS A 188 1.07 -9.62 6.14
C HIS A 188 0.91 -8.48 5.14
N LEU A 189 1.96 -8.17 4.37
CA LEU A 189 1.90 -7.14 3.35
C LEU A 189 0.95 -7.65 2.27
N ASN A 190 -0.12 -6.90 2.01
CA ASN A 190 -1.14 -7.27 1.04
C ASN A 190 -1.52 -6.11 0.10
N ARG A 191 -1.20 -4.87 0.46
CA ARG A 191 -1.45 -3.70 -0.37
C ARG A 191 -0.21 -2.86 -0.47
N VAL A 192 0.23 -2.61 -1.70
CA VAL A 192 1.33 -1.68 -1.95
C VAL A 192 1.04 -0.85 -3.19
N HIS A 193 0.99 0.46 -2.99
CA HIS A 193 0.74 1.41 -4.07
C HIS A 193 2.07 2.01 -4.52
N ARG A 194 2.26 2.16 -5.83
CA ARG A 194 3.53 2.68 -6.40
C ARG A 194 3.31 3.47 -7.69
N HIS A 195 2.09 3.94 -7.95
CA HIS A 195 1.78 4.70 -9.17
C HIS A 195 2.65 5.94 -9.26
N GLY A 196 3.02 6.38 -10.47
CA GLY A 196 3.85 7.58 -10.65
C GLY A 196 5.31 7.44 -10.20
N ASN A 197 5.85 6.20 -10.13
CA ASN A 197 7.30 5.95 -10.01
C ASN A 197 7.96 5.78 -11.38
N HIS A 198 9.30 5.76 -11.41
CA HIS A 198 10.04 5.31 -12.59
C HIS A 198 9.73 3.82 -12.88
N ASN A 199 9.47 3.47 -14.13
CA ASN A 199 9.14 2.10 -14.51
C ASN A 199 10.35 1.44 -15.21
N TYR A 200 11.33 0.95 -14.44
CA TYR A 200 12.50 0.24 -15.00
C TYR A 200 12.54 -1.25 -14.60
N PHE A 201 12.30 -2.12 -15.59
CA PHE A 201 11.99 -3.55 -15.53
C PHE A 201 12.88 -4.49 -14.68
N LYS A 202 12.25 -5.23 -13.75
CA LYS A 202 12.77 -6.28 -12.82
C LYS A 202 11.59 -7.03 -12.15
N ALA A 203 11.40 -8.31 -12.44
CA ALA A 203 10.27 -9.20 -12.07
C ALA A 203 9.40 -8.90 -10.81
N THR A 204 9.91 -8.28 -9.76
CA THR A 204 9.11 -7.73 -8.65
C THR A 204 8.03 -6.71 -9.09
N PHE A 205 8.01 -6.18 -10.33
CA PHE A 205 7.05 -5.15 -10.78
C PHE A 205 5.58 -5.42 -10.51
N MET A 206 5.11 -6.64 -10.69
CA MET A 206 3.68 -6.88 -10.92
C MET A 206 2.89 -7.32 -9.69
N TRP A 207 3.57 -7.53 -8.57
CA TRP A 207 2.88 -7.69 -7.29
C TRP A 207 2.16 -6.40 -6.86
N TYR A 208 2.62 -5.27 -7.37
CA TYR A 208 2.33 -3.92 -6.86
C TYR A 208 1.39 -3.11 -7.76
N HIS A 209 0.81 -3.73 -8.80
CA HIS A 209 0.05 -3.03 -9.83
C HIS A 209 -1.42 -3.42 -9.92
N THR A 210 -1.96 -4.07 -8.91
CA THR A 210 -3.41 -4.08 -8.74
C THR A 210 -3.69 -4.11 -7.25
N ASP A 211 -4.42 -3.09 -6.79
CA ASP A 211 -5.10 -3.14 -5.52
C ASP A 211 -5.77 -4.51 -5.42
N VAL A 212 -5.36 -5.33 -4.44
CA VAL A 212 -5.86 -6.70 -4.28
C VAL A 212 -7.39 -6.69 -4.13
N ASP A 213 -7.93 -5.56 -3.68
CA ASP A 213 -9.35 -5.29 -3.50
C ASP A 213 -10.12 -5.13 -4.82
N GLU A 214 -9.48 -4.87 -5.95
CA GLU A 214 -10.16 -4.65 -7.25
C GLU A 214 -10.07 -5.86 -8.20
N ARG A 215 -9.57 -7.01 -7.73
CA ARG A 215 -9.45 -8.23 -8.55
C ARG A 215 -10.75 -8.99 -8.72
N ILE A 216 -11.69 -8.84 -7.79
CA ILE A 216 -13.03 -9.40 -7.86
C ILE A 216 -14.03 -8.24 -7.79
N LEU A 217 -14.58 -7.86 -8.93
CA LEU A 217 -15.54 -6.76 -9.04
C LEU A 217 -16.95 -7.31 -9.15
N ARG A 218 -17.81 -6.94 -8.19
CA ARG A 218 -19.24 -7.25 -8.27
C ARG A 218 -19.86 -6.48 -9.44
N VAL A 219 -20.57 -7.19 -10.30
CA VAL A 219 -21.41 -6.60 -11.34
C VAL A 219 -22.86 -6.72 -10.89
N PRO A 220 -23.53 -5.59 -10.60
CA PRO A 220 -24.96 -5.62 -10.30
C PRO A 220 -25.71 -6.10 -11.54
N GLY A 221 -26.75 -6.92 -11.33
CA GLY A 221 -27.67 -7.26 -12.41
C GLY A 221 -28.44 -6.00 -12.84
N GLU A 222 -28.91 -5.99 -14.08
CA GLU A 222 -29.87 -4.98 -14.49
C GLU A 222 -31.15 -5.23 -13.70
N ALA A 223 -31.59 -4.24 -12.92
CA ALA A 223 -32.95 -4.28 -12.39
C ALA A 223 -33.87 -4.43 -13.60
N LEU A 224 -34.69 -5.49 -13.63
CA LEU A 224 -35.74 -5.64 -14.62
C LEU A 224 -36.52 -4.32 -14.65
N ARG A 225 -36.21 -3.43 -15.60
CA ARG A 225 -37.12 -2.35 -15.96
C ARG A 225 -38.36 -3.10 -16.36
N SER A 226 -39.42 -2.88 -15.59
CA SER A 226 -40.75 -3.44 -15.74
C SER A 226 -41.11 -3.59 -17.22
N GLN A 227 -40.74 -4.72 -17.81
CA GLN A 227 -41.41 -5.25 -18.97
C GLN A 227 -42.68 -5.85 -18.37
N THR A 228 -43.70 -5.01 -18.39
CA THR A 228 -45.09 -5.45 -18.40
C THR A 228 -45.22 -6.70 -19.26
N GLN A 229 -45.74 -7.76 -18.65
CA GLN A 229 -46.24 -8.99 -19.28
C GLN A 229 -45.17 -9.91 -19.89
N ALA A 230 -44.46 -10.65 -19.04
CA ALA A 230 -44.11 -12.04 -19.35
C ALA A 230 -44.92 -12.92 -18.41
N SER A 231 -45.82 -13.69 -19.00
CA SER A 231 -46.74 -14.63 -18.35
C SER A 231 -46.03 -15.55 -17.36
N ASP A 232 -46.64 -15.66 -16.17
CA ASP A 232 -46.42 -16.74 -15.22
C ASP A 232 -46.44 -18.11 -15.93
N GLY A 233 -45.37 -18.89 -15.80
CA GLY A 233 -45.43 -20.35 -15.94
C GLY A 233 -44.90 -21.01 -17.21
N GLU A 234 -44.21 -20.33 -18.13
CA GLU A 234 -43.52 -21.05 -19.21
C GLU A 234 -42.23 -21.70 -18.68
N PHE A 235 -42.26 -23.03 -18.51
CA PHE A 235 -41.05 -23.80 -18.31
C PHE A 235 -40.08 -23.53 -19.47
N PRO A 236 -38.79 -23.32 -19.19
CA PRO A 236 -37.81 -23.12 -20.24
C PRO A 236 -37.88 -24.30 -21.21
N SER A 237 -38.02 -24.00 -22.51
CA SER A 237 -38.15 -25.04 -23.52
C SER A 237 -36.98 -26.03 -23.44
N LEU A 238 -37.21 -27.29 -23.82
CA LEU A 238 -36.14 -28.29 -23.86
C LEU A 238 -34.96 -27.82 -24.72
N ARG A 239 -35.26 -27.06 -25.80
CA ARG A 239 -34.24 -26.40 -26.64
C ARG A 239 -33.41 -25.38 -25.86
N LEU A 240 -34.04 -24.52 -25.06
CA LEU A 240 -33.34 -23.55 -24.22
C LEU A 240 -32.50 -24.23 -23.14
N LEU A 241 -33.01 -25.28 -22.49
CA LEU A 241 -32.26 -26.06 -21.51
C LEU A 241 -31.06 -26.77 -22.13
N ALA A 242 -31.25 -27.38 -23.31
CA ALA A 242 -30.18 -28.01 -24.08
C ALA A 242 -29.12 -26.99 -24.50
N ALA A 243 -29.55 -25.84 -25.03
CA ALA A 243 -28.67 -24.75 -25.40
C ALA A 243 -27.87 -24.26 -24.19
N LYS A 244 -28.52 -23.98 -23.06
CA LYS A 244 -27.86 -23.57 -21.82
C LYS A 244 -26.80 -24.57 -21.37
N LYS A 245 -27.07 -25.88 -21.47
CA LYS A 245 -26.10 -26.94 -21.13
C LYS A 245 -24.93 -27.01 -22.11
N ILE A 246 -25.17 -26.83 -23.41
CA ILE A 246 -24.13 -26.81 -24.44
C ILE A 246 -23.24 -25.57 -24.26
N VAL A 247 -23.83 -24.39 -24.11
CA VAL A 247 -23.12 -23.13 -23.82
C VAL A 247 -22.27 -23.26 -22.55
N ALA A 248 -22.84 -23.82 -21.48
CA ALA A 248 -22.16 -24.10 -20.23
C ALA A 248 -20.94 -25.01 -20.39
N SER A 249 -20.98 -25.99 -21.29
CA SER A 249 -19.91 -26.98 -21.47
C SER A 249 -18.57 -26.40 -21.89
N LYS A 250 -18.54 -25.18 -22.49
CA LYS A 250 -17.37 -24.56 -23.12
C LYS A 250 -16.72 -25.39 -24.24
N LEU A 251 -17.40 -26.43 -24.73
CA LEU A 251 -16.96 -27.20 -25.87
C LEU A 251 -17.22 -26.40 -27.15
N ASN A 252 -16.33 -26.54 -28.13
CA ASN A 252 -16.56 -25.97 -29.45
C ASN A 252 -17.61 -26.82 -30.20
N PHE A 253 -18.88 -26.47 -30.00
CA PHE A 253 -20.00 -27.17 -30.60
C PHE A 253 -20.15 -26.94 -32.12
N LEU A 254 -19.34 -26.07 -32.73
CA LEU A 254 -19.33 -25.86 -34.19
C LEU A 254 -18.44 -26.85 -34.94
N VAL A 255 -17.56 -27.56 -34.22
CA VAL A 255 -16.62 -28.53 -34.82
C VAL A 255 -17.09 -29.96 -34.61
N ASP A 256 -17.92 -30.21 -33.60
CA ASP A 256 -18.36 -31.54 -33.20
C ASP A 256 -19.73 -31.88 -33.81
N SER A 257 -19.89 -33.05 -34.44
CA SER A 257 -21.14 -33.47 -35.10
C SER A 257 -22.24 -33.94 -34.14
N VAL A 258 -22.10 -33.60 -32.86
CA VAL A 258 -22.96 -34.05 -31.75
C VAL A 258 -24.29 -33.26 -31.70
N VAL A 259 -24.34 -32.06 -32.29
CA VAL A 259 -25.49 -31.16 -32.18
C VAL A 259 -26.23 -31.03 -33.52
N PRO A 260 -27.57 -31.20 -33.58
CA PRO A 260 -28.33 -30.98 -34.82
C PRO A 260 -28.19 -29.53 -35.33
N PRO A 261 -28.13 -29.28 -36.66
CA PRO A 261 -27.94 -27.94 -37.22
C PRO A 261 -28.94 -26.89 -36.71
N SER A 262 -30.23 -27.24 -36.64
CA SER A 262 -31.28 -26.35 -36.11
C SER A 262 -31.08 -25.93 -34.64
N LEU A 263 -30.41 -26.76 -33.84
CA LEU A 263 -30.04 -26.42 -32.46
C LEU A 263 -28.74 -25.61 -32.43
N MET A 264 -27.80 -25.86 -33.34
CA MET A 264 -26.60 -25.02 -33.48
C MET A 264 -26.97 -23.58 -33.82
N ASP A 265 -27.85 -23.37 -34.81
CA ASP A 265 -28.33 -22.04 -35.20
C ASP A 265 -28.98 -21.31 -34.00
N TYR A 266 -29.87 -22.01 -33.28
CA TYR A 266 -30.52 -21.47 -32.09
C TYR A 266 -29.53 -21.11 -30.96
N ILE A 267 -28.50 -21.93 -30.76
CA ILE A 267 -27.45 -21.64 -29.76
C ILE A 267 -26.68 -20.39 -30.17
N CYS A 268 -26.28 -20.27 -31.44
CA CYS A 268 -25.58 -19.11 -31.97
C CYS A 268 -26.37 -17.81 -31.76
N ASP A 269 -27.69 -17.86 -31.93
CA ASP A 269 -28.57 -16.71 -31.75
C ASP A 269 -28.62 -16.23 -30.28
N ILE A 270 -28.66 -17.16 -29.32
CA ILE A 270 -28.81 -16.80 -27.89
C ILE A 270 -27.48 -16.73 -27.12
N TYR A 271 -26.38 -17.28 -27.66
CA TYR A 271 -25.07 -17.31 -26.99
C TYR A 271 -24.62 -15.92 -26.49
N PRO A 272 -24.79 -14.82 -27.25
CA PRO A 272 -24.41 -13.49 -26.81
C PRO A 272 -25.12 -13.01 -25.56
N ASP A 273 -26.26 -13.60 -25.18
CA ASP A 273 -27.05 -13.19 -24.02
C ASP A 273 -26.62 -13.87 -22.73
N TYR A 274 -25.69 -14.83 -22.79
CA TYR A 274 -25.22 -15.57 -21.63
C TYR A 274 -23.81 -15.15 -21.22
N ASN A 275 -23.60 -15.08 -19.90
CA ASN A 275 -22.30 -15.15 -19.27
C ASN A 275 -22.05 -16.58 -18.79
N VAL A 276 -20.89 -17.14 -19.14
CA VAL A 276 -20.47 -18.48 -18.69
C VAL A 276 -19.48 -18.34 -17.55
N CYS A 277 -19.80 -18.94 -16.40
CA CYS A 277 -18.90 -18.94 -15.25
C CYS A 277 -17.61 -19.71 -15.58
N PHE A 278 -16.47 -19.07 -15.35
CA PHE A 278 -15.17 -19.66 -15.61
C PHE A 278 -14.88 -20.86 -14.68
N ASN A 279 -15.35 -20.83 -13.44
CA ASN A 279 -15.14 -21.90 -12.45
C ASN A 279 -16.10 -23.09 -12.61
N CYS A 280 -17.40 -22.88 -12.40
CA CYS A 280 -18.39 -23.98 -12.34
C CYS A 280 -19.10 -24.26 -13.67
N CYS A 281 -18.73 -23.57 -14.75
CA CYS A 281 -19.32 -23.70 -16.07
C CYS A 281 -20.82 -23.32 -16.16
N ASN A 282 -21.43 -22.79 -15.09
CA ASN A 282 -22.82 -22.35 -15.14
C ASN A 282 -23.00 -21.19 -16.12
N ALA A 283 -23.94 -21.33 -17.06
CA ALA A 283 -24.37 -20.26 -17.96
C ALA A 283 -25.55 -19.51 -17.36
N GLN A 284 -25.47 -18.18 -17.27
CA GLN A 284 -26.51 -17.30 -16.76
C GLN A 284 -26.75 -16.16 -17.74
N LEU A 285 -27.97 -15.62 -17.78
CA LEU A 285 -28.26 -14.44 -18.59
C LEU A 285 -27.38 -13.26 -18.15
N LYS A 286 -26.97 -12.41 -19.10
CA LYS A 286 -26.14 -11.23 -18.85
C LYS A 286 -26.76 -10.23 -17.88
N THR A 287 -28.08 -10.19 -17.80
CA THR A 287 -28.84 -9.35 -16.87
C THR A 287 -28.71 -9.80 -15.42
N MET A 288 -28.31 -11.04 -15.16
CA MET A 288 -28.15 -11.57 -13.81
C MET A 288 -26.88 -10.99 -13.14
N PRO A 289 -26.92 -10.75 -11.81
CA PRO A 289 -25.76 -10.32 -11.06
C PRO A 289 -24.64 -11.38 -11.11
N GLY A 290 -23.40 -10.91 -11.03
CA GLY A 290 -22.23 -11.79 -10.98
C GLY A 290 -20.97 -11.00 -10.63
N TYR A 291 -19.83 -11.54 -11.03
CA TYR A 291 -18.52 -10.98 -10.71
C TYR A 291 -17.60 -11.01 -11.93
N LYS A 292 -16.92 -9.89 -12.19
CA LYS A 292 -15.73 -9.85 -13.04
C LYS A 292 -14.52 -10.19 -12.20
N VAL A 293 -13.70 -11.11 -12.68
CA VAL A 293 -12.49 -11.55 -11.99
C VAL A 293 -11.29 -11.28 -12.86
N TYR A 294 -10.29 -10.60 -12.31
CA TYR A 294 -9.05 -10.27 -13.00
C TYR A 294 -7.90 -11.14 -12.44
N THR A 295 -7.30 -11.94 -13.32
CA THR A 295 -6.10 -12.71 -13.00
C THR A 295 -4.93 -12.24 -13.83
N PHE A 296 -3.71 -12.45 -13.34
CA PHE A 296 -2.49 -11.97 -13.97
C PHE A 296 -1.51 -13.13 -14.13
N LYS A 297 -0.83 -13.18 -15.27
CA LYS A 297 0.35 -14.04 -15.44
C LYS A 297 1.59 -13.18 -15.41
N ASN A 298 2.62 -13.64 -14.71
CA ASN A 298 3.92 -12.97 -14.75
C ASN A 298 4.49 -13.05 -16.17
N PRO A 299 4.93 -11.93 -16.77
CA PRO A 299 5.50 -11.96 -18.10
C PRO A 299 6.78 -12.79 -18.08
N TYR A 300 6.97 -13.56 -19.15
CA TYR A 300 8.15 -14.38 -19.32
C TYR A 300 9.37 -13.51 -19.64
N LEU A 301 9.21 -12.46 -20.46
CA LEU A 301 10.27 -11.55 -20.93
C LEU A 301 9.73 -10.16 -21.38
N GLY A 302 8.54 -9.75 -20.94
CA GLY A 302 7.76 -8.66 -21.54
C GLY A 302 7.26 -7.59 -20.56
N ASN A 303 7.14 -6.38 -21.08
CA ASN A 303 6.96 -5.11 -20.36
C ASN A 303 5.56 -4.86 -19.77
N THR A 304 4.60 -5.78 -19.97
CA THR A 304 3.19 -5.53 -19.68
C THR A 304 2.54 -6.75 -19.05
N ALA A 305 2.04 -6.59 -17.82
CA ALA A 305 1.04 -7.49 -17.25
C ALA A 305 -0.23 -7.36 -18.10
N VAL A 306 -0.62 -8.42 -18.81
CA VAL A 306 -1.95 -8.42 -19.45
C VAL A 306 -2.94 -9.03 -18.45
N PRO A 307 -3.92 -8.25 -17.94
CA PRO A 307 -4.97 -8.82 -17.12
C PRO A 307 -5.83 -9.76 -17.97
N PHE A 308 -6.05 -10.97 -17.49
CA PHE A 308 -7.07 -11.86 -18.02
C PHE A 308 -8.36 -11.61 -17.25
N GLN A 309 -9.43 -11.29 -17.97
CA GLN A 309 -10.75 -11.07 -17.42
C GLN A 309 -11.58 -12.35 -17.52
N HIS A 310 -12.23 -12.72 -16.42
CA HIS A 310 -13.12 -13.87 -16.31
C HIS A 310 -14.47 -13.44 -15.75
N TRP A 311 -15.49 -14.27 -15.95
CA TRP A 311 -16.80 -14.11 -15.30
C TRP A 311 -17.03 -15.21 -14.25
N ALA A 312 -17.62 -14.84 -13.12
CA ALA A 312 -18.06 -15.76 -12.08
C ALA A 312 -19.51 -15.50 -11.68
N CYS A 313 -20.29 -16.57 -11.54
CA CYS A 313 -21.71 -16.50 -11.17
C CYS A 313 -21.94 -16.15 -9.68
N CYS A 314 -20.93 -16.34 -8.83
CA CYS A 314 -21.00 -16.07 -7.39
C CYS A 314 -19.61 -15.78 -6.82
N LEU A 315 -19.56 -15.23 -5.61
CA LEU A 315 -18.29 -14.90 -4.93
C LEU A 315 -17.39 -16.13 -4.75
N ALA A 316 -17.95 -17.27 -4.33
CA ALA A 316 -17.20 -18.51 -4.17
C ALA A 316 -16.54 -18.97 -5.48
N CYS A 317 -17.23 -18.83 -6.62
CA CYS A 317 -16.62 -19.09 -7.93
C CYS A 317 -15.56 -18.06 -8.29
N ALA A 318 -15.74 -16.80 -7.89
CA ALA A 318 -14.76 -15.75 -8.15
C ALA A 318 -13.45 -15.99 -7.38
N GLU A 319 -13.56 -16.32 -6.10
CA GLU A 319 -12.42 -16.66 -5.24
C GLU A 319 -11.71 -17.93 -5.71
N ALA A 320 -12.45 -18.94 -6.16
CA ALA A 320 -11.89 -20.17 -6.74
C ALA A 320 -11.06 -19.92 -8.01
N ILE A 321 -11.28 -18.79 -8.71
CA ILE A 321 -10.49 -18.36 -9.87
C ILE A 321 -9.31 -17.51 -9.43
N GLU A 322 -9.56 -16.49 -8.60
CA GLU A 322 -8.57 -15.46 -8.27
C GLU A 322 -7.50 -15.96 -7.31
N VAL A 323 -7.88 -16.65 -6.23
CA VAL A 323 -6.97 -16.99 -5.13
C VAL A 323 -5.85 -17.93 -5.61
N PRO A 324 -6.13 -19.01 -6.35
CA PRO A 324 -5.07 -19.87 -6.89
C PRO A 324 -4.18 -19.13 -7.89
N ALA A 325 -4.77 -18.35 -8.81
CA ALA A 325 -4.02 -17.59 -9.81
C ALA A 325 -3.10 -16.54 -9.17
N ARG A 326 -3.58 -15.85 -8.14
CA ARG A 326 -2.75 -14.93 -7.34
C ARG A 326 -1.62 -15.67 -6.66
N ARG A 327 -1.90 -16.80 -5.99
CA ARG A 327 -0.88 -17.60 -5.31
C ARG A 327 0.23 -18.05 -6.26
N GLU A 328 -0.14 -18.54 -7.44
CA GLU A 328 0.82 -18.89 -8.50
C GLU A 328 1.66 -17.66 -8.90
N GLN A 329 1.00 -16.52 -9.14
CA GLN A 329 1.67 -15.25 -9.45
C GLN A 329 2.73 -14.88 -8.39
N LEU A 330 2.43 -15.07 -7.10
CA LEU A 330 3.36 -14.79 -6.00
C LEU A 330 4.61 -15.68 -6.07
N LEU A 331 4.38 -16.99 -6.17
CA LEU A 331 5.43 -17.99 -6.17
C LEU A 331 6.37 -17.83 -7.36
N THR A 332 5.80 -17.59 -8.55
CA THR A 332 6.59 -17.33 -9.75
C THR A 332 7.39 -16.03 -9.64
N ALA A 333 6.83 -14.98 -9.04
CA ALA A 333 7.56 -13.72 -8.84
C ALA A 333 8.74 -13.87 -7.87
N GLN A 334 8.54 -14.62 -6.78
CA GLN A 334 9.61 -14.95 -5.81
C GLN A 334 10.74 -15.75 -6.48
N GLU A 335 10.41 -16.75 -7.31
CA GLU A 335 11.43 -17.53 -8.01
C GLU A 335 12.17 -16.69 -9.06
N GLN A 336 11.47 -15.83 -9.81
CA GLN A 336 12.09 -14.92 -10.76
C GLN A 336 13.05 -13.94 -10.08
N ASP A 337 12.69 -13.37 -8.93
CA ASP A 337 13.59 -12.49 -8.18
C ASP A 337 14.82 -13.25 -7.65
N ARG A 338 14.64 -14.51 -7.20
CA ARG A 338 15.75 -15.38 -6.80
C ARG A 338 16.72 -15.66 -7.95
N LEU A 339 16.20 -15.98 -9.13
CA LEU A 339 16.99 -16.21 -10.35
C LEU A 339 17.73 -14.94 -10.78
N TYR A 340 17.05 -13.80 -10.75
CA TYR A 340 17.68 -12.50 -11.04
C TYR A 340 18.82 -12.20 -10.07
N CYS A 341 18.60 -12.37 -8.76
CA CYS A 341 19.64 -12.15 -7.76
C CYS A 341 20.85 -13.06 -7.98
N ARG A 342 20.64 -14.33 -8.32
CA ARG A 342 21.72 -15.26 -8.68
C ARG A 342 22.48 -14.77 -9.92
N SER A 343 21.77 -14.38 -10.97
CA SER A 343 22.37 -13.87 -12.22
C SER A 343 23.20 -12.60 -11.96
N VAL A 344 22.71 -11.67 -11.14
CA VAL A 344 23.47 -10.48 -10.73
C VAL A 344 24.74 -10.85 -9.96
N GLN A 345 24.65 -11.79 -9.02
CA GLN A 345 25.82 -12.26 -8.27
C GLN A 345 26.85 -12.94 -9.17
N GLU A 346 26.42 -13.75 -10.14
CA GLU A 346 27.28 -14.37 -11.15
C GLU A 346 27.94 -13.31 -12.03
N ALA A 347 27.19 -12.34 -12.54
CA ALA A 347 27.73 -11.24 -13.35
C ALA A 347 28.75 -10.40 -12.57
N GLN A 348 28.47 -10.08 -11.30
CA GLN A 348 29.40 -9.38 -10.42
C GLN A 348 30.69 -10.18 -10.20
N ARG A 349 30.60 -11.50 -9.98
CA ARG A 349 31.78 -12.36 -9.86
C ARG A 349 32.60 -12.36 -11.15
N THR A 350 31.95 -12.52 -12.31
CA THR A 350 32.63 -12.51 -13.61
C THR A 350 33.34 -11.18 -13.87
N LEU A 351 32.70 -10.04 -13.56
CA LEU A 351 33.29 -8.70 -13.66
C LEU A 351 34.50 -8.50 -12.72
N LEU A 352 34.43 -9.04 -11.50
CA LEU A 352 35.55 -9.01 -10.55
C LEU A 352 36.73 -9.87 -11.02
N TYR A 353 36.46 -11.03 -11.63
CA TYR A 353 37.49 -11.88 -12.24
C TYR A 353 38.14 -11.21 -13.46
N THR A 354 37.37 -10.54 -14.32
CA THR A 354 37.93 -9.79 -15.47
C THR A 354 38.75 -8.58 -15.04
N ARG A 355 38.35 -7.87 -13.96
CA ARG A 355 39.17 -6.78 -13.39
C ARG A 355 40.47 -7.27 -12.77
N LYS A 356 40.50 -8.44 -12.11
CA LYS A 356 41.75 -9.04 -11.63
C LYS A 356 42.65 -9.50 -12.79
N GLY A 357 42.07 -10.14 -13.82
CA GLY A 357 42.83 -10.54 -15.00
C GLY A 357 43.39 -9.37 -15.82
N ALA A 358 42.68 -8.23 -15.88
CA ALA A 358 43.15 -7.04 -16.58
C ALA A 358 44.29 -6.29 -15.85
N LEU A 359 44.32 -6.37 -14.51
CA LEU A 359 45.43 -5.84 -13.70
C LEU A 359 46.70 -6.70 -13.85
N ASP A 360 46.55 -8.01 -14.04
CA ASP A 360 47.69 -8.92 -14.25
C ASP A 360 48.25 -8.87 -15.69
N THR A 361 47.53 -8.29 -16.65
CA THR A 361 48.02 -8.09 -18.03
C THR A 361 48.57 -6.69 -18.33
N CYS A 362 48.51 -5.75 -17.37
CA CYS A 362 49.06 -4.39 -17.56
C CYS A 362 50.53 -4.26 -17.11
N CYS A 363 51.22 -5.39 -16.94
CA CYS A 363 52.67 -5.48 -16.76
C CYS A 363 53.19 -6.60 -17.66
N ILE A 364 53.28 -6.37 -18.96
CA ILE A 364 54.30 -6.89 -19.90
C ILE A 364 54.06 -6.17 -21.24
N LEU A 365 54.91 -5.15 -21.45
CA LEU A 365 55.46 -4.52 -22.67
C LEU A 365 55.45 -3.00 -22.60
#